data_AF-G2J3E6-F1
#
_entry.id   AF-G2J3E6-F1
#
_cell.length_a   1.000
_cell.length_b   1.000
_cell.length_c   1.000
_cell.angle_alpha   90.00
_cell.angle_beta   90.00
_cell.angle_gamma   90.00
#
_symmetry.space_group_name_H-M   'P 1'
#
loop_
_entity.id
_entity.type
_entity.pdbx_description
1 polymer ?
#
loop_
_entity_poly.entity_id
_entity_poly.type
_entity_poly.pdbx_seq_one_letter_code
_entity_poly.pdbx_strand_id
1 'polypeptide(L)'
;MKGATKPVAPAINLHIGSLALPGYSLRDGTRLAEALKRELGRLLAAQPLPAQGFQADRLQITRFRRHAGERPELTGRRLARLIAQQLGD
;
A
#
# COMPACT_ATOMS: atom_id res chain seq x y z
N MET A 1 11.22 18.93 35.07
CA MET A 1 10.33 17.90 34.49
C MET A 1 10.62 17.84 32.99
N LYS A 2 11.28 16.77 32.52
CA LYS A 2 11.67 16.63 31.11
C LYS A 2 10.42 16.26 30.30
N GLY A 3 9.99 17.14 29.39
CA GLY A 3 8.88 16.90 28.49
C GLY A 3 9.20 15.72 27.57
N ALA A 4 8.40 14.66 27.65
CA ALA A 4 8.44 13.58 26.68
C ALA A 4 7.96 14.14 25.34
N THR A 5 8.87 14.32 24.39
CA THR A 5 8.52 14.58 23.00
C THR A 5 7.75 13.37 22.49
N LYS A 6 6.45 13.54 22.30
CA LYS A 6 5.57 12.54 21.69
C LYS A 6 6.21 12.14 20.35
N PRO A 7 6.46 10.85 20.08
CA PRO A 7 7.07 10.45 18.82
C PRO A 7 6.23 10.99 17.67
N VAL A 8 6.79 11.92 16.88
CA VAL A 8 6.15 12.40 15.67
C VAL A 8 6.21 11.23 14.69
N ALA A 9 5.05 10.65 14.39
CA ALA A 9 4.98 9.56 13.43
C ALA A 9 5.58 10.03 12.09
N PRO A 10 6.43 9.22 11.44
CA PRO A 10 7.05 9.60 10.18
C PRO A 10 5.97 9.90 9.13
N ALA A 11 6.09 11.05 8.46
CA ALA A 11 5.22 11.42 7.36
C ALA A 11 5.68 10.68 6.09
N ILE A 12 4.88 9.73 5.63
CA ILE A 12 5.18 8.94 4.42
C ILE A 12 4.38 9.53 3.25
N ASN A 13 5.11 10.05 2.26
CA ASN A 13 4.52 10.45 0.98
C ASN A 13 4.56 9.28 0.00
N LEU A 14 3.45 8.58 -0.15
CA LEU A 14 3.30 7.50 -1.13
C LEU A 14 2.76 8.06 -2.45
N HIS A 15 3.59 7.99 -3.49
CA HIS A 15 3.17 8.31 -4.86
C HIS A 15 3.04 7.03 -5.68
N ILE A 16 1.87 6.81 -6.27
CA ILE A 16 1.63 5.74 -7.24
C ILE A 16 1.38 6.44 -8.58
N GLY A 17 2.37 6.42 -9.46
CA GLY A 17 2.31 7.15 -10.74
C GLY A 17 1.20 6.63 -11.66
N SER A 18 1.14 5.31 -11.85
CA SER A 18 0.00 4.66 -12.51
C SER A 18 -0.21 3.25 -11.96
N LEU A 19 -1.46 2.80 -11.93
CA LEU A 19 -1.83 1.45 -11.58
C LEU A 19 -2.67 0.85 -12.71
N ALA A 20 -2.00 0.11 -13.60
CA ALA A 20 -2.67 -0.62 -14.67
C ALA A 20 -3.13 -1.99 -14.15
N LEU A 21 -4.44 -2.18 -13.99
CA LEU A 21 -5.02 -3.45 -13.57
C LEU A 21 -5.97 -3.98 -14.65
N PRO A 22 -5.58 -5.05 -15.36
CA PRO A 22 -6.43 -5.69 -16.34
C PRO A 22 -7.78 -6.11 -15.74
N GLY A 23 -8.85 -5.85 -16.49
CA GLY A 23 -10.21 -6.25 -16.11
C GLY A 23 -10.96 -5.30 -15.16
N TYR A 24 -10.38 -4.15 -14.81
CA TYR A 24 -11.09 -3.07 -14.12
C TYR A 24 -11.46 -1.95 -15.10
N SER A 25 -12.66 -1.37 -14.92
CA SER A 25 -13.01 -0.10 -15.56
C SER A 25 -12.09 1.01 -15.03
N LEU A 26 -11.95 2.12 -15.76
CA LEU A 26 -11.16 3.27 -15.30
C LEU A 26 -11.63 3.74 -13.90
N ARG A 27 -12.94 3.85 -13.71
CA ARG A 27 -13.54 4.27 -12.44
C ARG A 27 -13.19 3.31 -11.29
N ASP A 28 -13.33 2.01 -11.51
CA ASP A 28 -13.04 1.02 -10.48
C ASP A 28 -11.53 0.90 -10.22
N GLY A 29 -10.71 1.06 -11.26
CA GLY A 29 -9.26 1.15 -11.14
C GLY A 29 -8.85 2.31 -10.24
N THR A 30 -9.43 3.51 -10.42
CA THR A 30 -9.18 4.67 -9.55
C THR A 30 -9.58 4.39 -8.11
N ARG A 31 -10.77 3.79 -7.87
CA ARG A 31 -11.23 3.44 -6.51
C ARG A 31 -10.31 2.43 -5.83
N LEU A 32 -9.84 1.45 -6.59
CA LEU A 32 -8.88 0.45 -6.12
C LEU A 32 -7.54 1.12 -5.78
N ALA A 33 -7.00 1.95 -6.68
CA ALA A 33 -5.73 2.65 -6.50
C ALA A 33 -5.75 3.56 -5.26
N GLU A 34 -6.85 4.29 -5.04
CA GLU A 34 -7.01 5.12 -3.84
C GLU A 34 -7.07 4.27 -2.56
N ALA A 35 -7.78 3.15 -2.58
CA ALA A 35 -7.85 2.24 -1.44
C ALA A 35 -6.48 1.60 -1.15
N LEU A 36 -5.75 1.20 -2.19
CA LEU A 36 -4.38 0.69 -2.12
C LEU A 36 -3.45 1.72 -1.47
N LYS A 37 -3.44 2.96 -2.00
CA LYS A 37 -2.60 4.05 -1.50
C LYS A 37 -2.84 4.34 -0.03
N ARG A 38 -4.11 4.45 0.38
CA ARG A 38 -4.48 4.73 1.78
C ARG A 38 -4.08 3.61 2.73
N GLU A 39 -4.37 2.36 2.37
CA GLU A 39 -4.04 1.22 3.23
C GLU A 39 -2.54 0.97 3.29
N LEU A 40 -1.82 1.09 2.17
CA LEU A 40 -0.37 0.93 2.16
C LEU A 40 0.30 2.03 2.99
N GLY A 41 -0.11 3.29 2.84
CA GLY A 41 0.38 4.39 3.68
C GLY A 41 0.15 4.12 5.18
N ARG A 42 -1.03 3.62 5.55
CA ARG A 42 -1.34 3.23 6.94
C ARG A 42 -0.42 2.11 7.44
N LEU A 43 -0.18 1.09 6.62
CA LEU A 43 0.66 -0.06 6.99
C LEU A 43 2.14 0.32 7.11
N LEU A 44 2.65 1.15 6.21
CA LEU A 44 4.02 1.63 6.26
C LEU A 44 4.25 2.57 7.44
N ALA A 45 3.26 3.41 7.80
CA ALA A 45 3.36 4.28 8.97
C ALA A 45 3.36 3.51 10.30
N ALA A 46 2.82 2.28 10.31
CA ALA A 46 2.77 1.41 11.48
C ALA A 46 4.01 0.50 11.62
N GLN A 47 4.89 0.46 10.61
CA GLN A 47 6.08 -0.40 10.60
C GLN A 47 7.36 0.45 10.62
N PRO A 48 8.43 0.01 11.31
CA PRO A 48 9.74 0.62 11.16
C PRO A 48 10.25 0.36 9.74
N LEU A 49 10.21 1.38 8.89
CA LEU A 49 10.81 1.28 7.56
C LEU A 49 12.34 1.16 7.70
N PRO A 50 13.00 0.33 6.87
CA PRO A 50 14.45 0.25 6.89
C PRO A 50 15.07 1.64 6.69
N ALA A 51 16.06 1.96 7.52
CA ALA A 51 16.72 3.28 7.49
C ALA A 51 17.44 3.54 6.15
N GLN A 52 17.82 2.47 5.47
CA GLN A 52 18.31 2.50 4.10
C GLN A 52 17.08 2.37 3.18
N GLY A 53 16.80 3.42 2.40
CA GLY A 53 15.66 3.44 1.49
C GLY A 53 15.59 2.16 0.66
N PHE A 54 14.39 1.60 0.54
CA PHE A 54 14.15 0.39 -0.23
C PHE A 54 13.80 0.77 -1.68
N GLN A 55 14.49 0.14 -2.63
CA GLN A 55 14.15 0.22 -4.05
C GLN A 55 13.92 -1.21 -4.57
N ALA A 56 12.71 -1.49 -5.04
CA ALA A 56 12.42 -2.69 -5.81
C ALA A 56 11.91 -2.30 -7.18
N ASP A 57 12.62 -2.77 -8.21
CA ASP A 57 12.21 -2.59 -9.59
C ASP A 57 11.01 -3.48 -9.96
N ARG A 58 10.78 -4.56 -9.20
CA ARG A 58 9.65 -5.48 -9.40
C ARG A 58 9.23 -6.17 -8.11
N LEU A 59 7.95 -6.05 -7.76
CA LEU A 59 7.30 -6.87 -6.73
C LEU A 59 6.43 -7.92 -7.40
N GLN A 60 6.73 -9.20 -7.18
CA GLN A 60 5.91 -10.31 -7.66
C GLN A 60 4.93 -10.77 -6.60
N ILE A 61 3.64 -10.51 -6.81
CA ILE A 61 2.58 -10.92 -5.88
C ILE A 61 1.88 -12.17 -6.40
N THR A 62 2.50 -13.32 -6.14
CA THR A 62 2.07 -14.64 -6.65
C THR A 62 0.72 -15.11 -6.12
N ARG A 63 0.26 -14.57 -4.98
CA ARG A 63 -1.00 -14.95 -4.32
C ARG A 63 -2.17 -14.01 -4.63
N PHE A 64 -1.97 -13.01 -5.50
CA PHE A 64 -3.05 -12.08 -5.82
C PHE A 64 -4.02 -12.71 -6.83
N ARG A 65 -5.22 -13.07 -6.33
CA ARG A 65 -6.36 -13.44 -7.17
C ARG A 65 -7.46 -12.40 -7.06
N ARG A 66 -8.07 -12.07 -8.20
CA ARG A 66 -9.29 -11.26 -8.26
C ARG A 66 -10.49 -12.15 -7.98
N HIS A 67 -11.40 -11.68 -7.13
CA HIS A 67 -12.70 -12.30 -6.96
C HIS A 67 -13.74 -11.56 -7.80
N ALA A 68 -14.56 -12.29 -8.56
CA ALA A 68 -15.65 -11.71 -9.32
C ALA A 68 -16.66 -11.04 -8.38
N GLY A 69 -17.15 -9.85 -8.74
CA GLY A 69 -18.08 -9.08 -7.91
C GLY A 69 -17.47 -8.42 -6.66
N GLU A 70 -16.17 -8.60 -6.40
CA GLU A 70 -15.51 -7.93 -5.28
C GLU A 70 -15.48 -6.41 -5.48
N ARG A 71 -15.76 -5.68 -4.40
CA ARG A 71 -15.66 -4.22 -4.39
C ARG A 71 -14.21 -3.79 -4.66
N PRO A 72 -13.96 -2.84 -5.57
CA PRO A 72 -12.60 -2.39 -5.90
C PRO A 72 -11.78 -1.95 -4.68
N GLU A 73 -12.41 -1.35 -3.67
CA GLU A 73 -11.72 -0.93 -2.45
C GLU A 73 -11.22 -2.09 -1.58
N LEU A 74 -11.90 -3.25 -1.61
CA LEU A 74 -11.46 -4.44 -0.89
C LEU A 74 -10.27 -5.07 -1.59
N THR A 75 -10.33 -5.15 -2.93
CA THR A 75 -9.18 -5.59 -3.74
C THR A 75 -7.96 -4.71 -3.47
N GLY A 76 -8.12 -3.38 -3.45
CA GLY A 76 -7.03 -2.44 -3.19
C GLY A 76 -6.40 -2.62 -1.81
N ARG A 77 -7.23 -2.80 -0.78
CA ARG A 77 -6.76 -3.09 0.60
C ARG A 77 -6.02 -4.43 0.71
N ARG A 78 -6.52 -5.49 0.05
CA ARG A 78 -5.84 -6.79 0.03
C ARG A 78 -4.48 -6.67 -0.64
N LEU A 79 -4.42 -5.97 -1.78
CA LEU A 79 -3.17 -5.74 -2.50
C LEU A 79 -2.16 -4.96 -1.65
N ALA A 80 -2.60 -3.92 -0.92
CA ALA A 80 -1.75 -3.18 0.01
C ALA A 80 -1.08 -4.07 1.06
N ARG A 81 -1.85 -5.00 1.64
CA ARG A 81 -1.34 -5.93 2.66
C ARG A 81 -0.31 -6.90 2.09
N LEU A 82 -0.55 -7.41 0.89
CA LEU A 82 0.41 -8.30 0.20
C LEU A 82 1.71 -7.57 -0.12
N ILE A 83 1.64 -6.31 -0.60
CA ILE A 83 2.82 -5.48 -0.81
C ILE A 83 3.55 -5.25 0.52
N ALA A 84 2.84 -4.80 1.55
CA ALA A 84 3.45 -4.50 2.85
C ALA A 84 4.13 -5.72 3.48
N GLN A 85 3.57 -6.92 3.32
CA GLN A 85 4.21 -8.18 3.74
C GLN A 85 5.53 -8.40 3.00
N GLN A 86 5.52 -8.26 1.67
CA GLN A 86 6.73 -8.45 0.86
C GLN A 86 7.80 -7.36 1.08
N LEU A 87 7.43 -6.19 1.59
CA LEU A 87 8.36 -5.12 1.96
C LEU A 87 8.94 -5.28 3.37
N GLY A 88 8.29 -6.06 4.23
CA GLY A 88 8.70 -6.31 5.61
C GLY A 88 9.52 -7.59 5.80
N ASP A 89 9.50 -8.50 4.82
CA ASP A 89 10.42 -9.64 4.69
C ASP A 89 11.78 -9.18 4.11
#